data_AF-A0A2N1UYH2-F1
#
_entry.id   AF-A0A2N1UYH2-F1
#
_cell.length_a   1.000
_cell.length_b   1.000
_cell.length_c   1.000
_cell.angle_alpha   90.00
_cell.angle_beta   90.00
_cell.angle_gamma   90.00
#
_symmetry.space_group_name_H-M   'P 1'
#
loop_
_entity.id
_entity.type
_entity.pdbx_description
1 polymer ?
#
loop_
_entity_poly.entity_id
_entity_poly.type
_entity_poly.pdbx_seq_one_letter_code
_entity_poly.pdbx_strand_id
1 'polypeptide(L)'
;MIHPQTVRPMGFALRAMLGAALAILALQPALAAIDPPVSVDFKHCGLSVRTDRARKLADWKPQIAEYSRRHYGESTWELDPQAIVLHYTVSSGFPWNLVTTKDFAGETPGLAVQYVVDGKQVWQILPANVRSRGAYGINHRAINIELVALHAADLAKRKDTLATGARLTWCLAEHYGLKDSQVFSHQDVSSMDTKRVPYVLDLLDNKPYHKIDPGEGNMLTIRAMIAKLRAGR
;
A
#
# COMPACT_ATOMS: atom_id res chain seq x y z
N MET A 1 81.09 33.63 10.71
CA MET A 1 81.22 32.41 9.90
C MET A 1 80.65 32.71 8.53
N ILE A 2 81.48 32.49 7.52
CA ILE A 2 81.30 32.89 6.12
C ILE A 2 80.78 31.67 5.33
N HIS A 3 80.10 31.95 4.20
CA HIS A 3 79.86 31.13 3.00
C HIS A 3 78.48 30.41 2.83
N PRO A 4 77.97 30.17 1.59
CA PRO A 4 77.69 31.14 0.50
C PRO A 4 76.54 30.71 -0.51
N GLN A 5 76.36 31.51 -1.59
CA GLN A 5 75.81 31.17 -2.94
C GLN A 5 74.26 31.00 -3.07
N THR A 6 73.51 31.42 -4.12
CA THR A 6 73.75 32.07 -5.43
C THR A 6 72.39 32.34 -6.14
N VAL A 7 72.29 33.49 -6.84
CA VAL A 7 71.68 33.82 -8.17
C VAL A 7 70.59 32.87 -8.78
N ARG A 8 69.46 33.26 -9.38
CA ARG A 8 69.20 34.21 -10.50
C ARG A 8 67.68 34.54 -10.69
N PRO A 9 67.34 35.57 -11.49
CA PRO A 9 65.99 36.10 -11.72
C PRO A 9 65.33 35.59 -13.03
N MET A 10 64.14 36.12 -13.29
CA MET A 10 63.34 36.15 -14.56
C MET A 10 62.14 35.20 -14.61
N GLY A 11 60.99 35.76 -14.98
CA GLY A 11 59.88 34.98 -15.56
C GLY A 11 58.50 35.59 -15.33
N PHE A 12 58.15 36.60 -16.12
CA PHE A 12 56.77 37.01 -16.34
C PHE A 12 55.90 35.81 -16.76
N ALA A 13 54.73 35.65 -16.15
CA ALA A 13 53.49 35.22 -16.82
C ALA A 13 52.29 35.39 -15.89
N LEU A 14 51.66 36.56 -15.97
CA LEU A 14 50.31 36.78 -15.47
C LEU A 14 49.35 35.95 -16.35
N ARG A 15 49.02 34.72 -15.92
CA ARG A 15 47.94 33.95 -16.54
C ARG A 15 46.62 34.36 -15.89
N ALA A 16 45.85 35.15 -16.63
CA ALA A 16 44.43 35.32 -16.40
C ALA A 16 43.75 33.95 -16.46
N MET A 17 43.27 33.45 -15.32
CA MET A 17 42.29 32.37 -15.31
C MET A 17 40.91 33.00 -15.50
N LEU A 18 40.43 32.93 -16.74
CA LEU A 18 39.00 33.10 -17.04
C LEU A 18 38.25 31.98 -16.29
N GLY A 19 37.56 32.33 -15.22
CA GLY A 19 36.66 31.42 -14.52
C GLY A 19 35.47 31.12 -15.42
N ALA A 20 35.47 29.94 -16.05
CA ALA A 20 34.27 29.38 -16.65
C ALA A 20 33.36 28.92 -15.50
N ALA A 21 32.38 29.75 -15.13
CA ALA A 21 31.28 29.32 -14.29
C ALA A 21 30.46 28.28 -15.08
N LEU A 22 30.72 27.00 -14.83
CA LEU A 22 29.83 25.92 -15.27
C LEU A 22 28.53 26.07 -14.46
N ALA A 23 27.53 26.71 -15.06
CA ALA A 23 26.16 26.61 -14.57
C ALA A 23 25.70 25.16 -14.82
N ILE A 24 25.79 24.33 -13.78
CA ILE A 24 25.10 23.04 -13.76
C ILE A 24 23.61 23.37 -13.68
N LEU A 25 22.97 23.47 -14.85
CA LEU A 25 21.52 23.52 -14.94
C LEU A 25 21.02 22.14 -14.50
N ALA A 26 20.66 22.02 -13.22
CA ALA A 26 20.00 20.83 -12.72
C ALA A 26 18.68 20.70 -13.48
N LEU A 27 18.60 19.76 -14.43
CA LEU A 27 17.31 19.26 -14.90
C LEU A 27 16.64 18.62 -13.71
N GLN A 28 15.80 19.38 -13.00
CA GLN A 28 14.79 18.79 -12.15
C GLN A 28 13.87 18.00 -13.11
N PRO A 29 13.73 16.67 -12.96
CA PRO A 29 12.64 16.02 -13.64
C PRO A 29 11.37 16.70 -13.13
N ALA A 30 10.58 17.24 -14.06
CA ALA A 30 9.23 17.64 -13.73
C ALA A 30 8.55 16.39 -13.18
N LEU A 31 8.36 16.33 -11.86
CA LEU A 31 7.35 15.50 -11.26
C LEU A 31 6.06 15.97 -11.93
N ALA A 32 5.64 15.26 -12.97
CA ALA A 32 4.30 15.40 -13.49
C ALA A 32 3.40 15.28 -12.26
N ALA A 33 2.68 16.36 -11.94
CA ALA A 33 1.61 16.29 -10.98
C ALA A 33 0.63 15.27 -11.57
N ILE A 34 0.71 14.04 -11.08
CA ILE A 34 -0.30 13.02 -11.34
C ILE A 34 -1.58 13.66 -10.83
N ASP A 35 -2.60 13.75 -11.69
CA ASP A 35 -3.92 14.25 -11.33
C ASP A 35 -4.31 13.70 -9.95
N PRO A 36 -4.97 14.50 -9.09
CA PRO A 36 -5.43 14.00 -7.81
C PRO A 36 -6.20 12.69 -8.09
N PRO A 37 -5.88 11.60 -7.38
CA PRO A 37 -6.48 10.30 -7.63
C PRO A 37 -8.01 10.47 -7.66
N VAL A 38 -8.63 10.10 -8.77
CA VAL A 38 -10.09 10.11 -8.90
C VAL A 38 -10.64 9.30 -7.73
N SER A 39 -11.41 9.95 -6.86
CA SER A 39 -12.05 9.27 -5.74
C SER A 39 -13.01 8.21 -6.27
N VAL A 40 -12.95 7.00 -5.73
CA VAL A 40 -13.89 5.93 -6.08
C VAL A 40 -15.33 6.39 -5.81
N ASP A 41 -16.20 6.37 -6.83
CA ASP A 41 -17.63 6.69 -6.66
C ASP A 41 -18.37 5.49 -6.05
N PHE A 42 -18.35 5.41 -4.72
CA PHE A 42 -19.04 4.35 -3.99
C PHE A 42 -20.57 4.42 -4.09
N LYS A 43 -21.14 5.58 -4.46
CA LYS A 43 -22.59 5.72 -4.60
C LYS A 43 -23.10 4.93 -5.80
N HIS A 44 -22.36 4.92 -6.90
CA HIS A 44 -22.65 4.06 -8.07
C HIS A 44 -22.82 2.59 -7.67
N CYS A 45 -22.05 2.14 -6.67
CA CYS A 45 -22.07 0.77 -6.18
C CYS A 45 -23.11 0.54 -5.06
N GLY A 46 -23.86 1.56 -4.64
CA GLY A 46 -24.82 1.49 -3.53
C GLY A 46 -24.16 1.39 -2.15
N LEU A 47 -22.96 1.95 -1.98
CA LEU A 47 -22.22 1.94 -0.73
C LEU A 47 -22.13 3.35 -0.12
N SER A 48 -22.25 3.42 1.21
CA SER A 48 -21.91 4.60 1.99
C SER A 48 -20.61 4.36 2.73
N VAL A 49 -19.59 5.17 2.43
CA VAL A 49 -18.25 5.05 2.99
C VAL A 49 -17.99 6.19 3.95
N ARG A 50 -17.59 5.84 5.17
CA ARG A 50 -17.25 6.78 6.25
C ARG A 50 -15.76 6.97 6.38
N THR A 51 -15.33 8.21 6.59
CA THR A 51 -13.91 8.61 6.71
C THR A 51 -13.56 9.19 8.08
N ASP A 52 -14.51 9.25 9.01
CA ASP A 52 -14.33 9.81 10.36
C ASP A 52 -13.47 8.93 11.30
N ARG A 53 -12.93 7.81 10.78
CA ARG A 53 -11.94 6.96 11.46
C ARG A 53 -10.62 6.85 10.68
N ALA A 54 -10.38 7.76 9.75
CA ALA A 54 -9.18 7.74 8.91
C ALA A 54 -7.90 7.99 9.72
N ARG A 55 -6.79 7.37 9.27
CA ARG A 55 -5.45 7.73 9.75
C ARG A 55 -5.04 9.10 9.22
N LYS A 56 -4.23 9.82 9.99
CA LYS A 56 -3.60 11.06 9.55
C LYS A 56 -2.56 10.76 8.46
N LEU A 57 -2.83 11.18 7.23
CA LEU A 57 -1.94 10.89 6.09
C LEU A 57 -0.57 11.57 6.19
N ALA A 58 -0.50 12.74 6.84
CA ALA A 58 0.77 13.44 7.07
C ALA A 58 1.76 12.59 7.87
N ASP A 59 1.28 11.83 8.86
CA ASP A 59 2.10 10.94 9.67
C ASP A 59 2.38 9.61 8.95
N TRP A 60 1.39 9.10 8.20
CA TRP A 60 1.45 7.79 7.55
C TRP A 60 2.38 7.76 6.33
N LYS A 61 2.27 8.74 5.43
CA LYS A 61 2.95 8.73 4.12
C LYS A 61 4.47 8.61 4.24
N PRO A 62 5.18 9.38 5.08
CA PRO A 62 6.63 9.24 5.22
C PRO A 62 7.04 7.85 5.73
N GLN A 63 6.28 7.30 6.69
CA GLN A 63 6.60 6.00 7.30
C GLN A 63 6.40 4.85 6.32
N ILE A 64 5.28 4.83 5.59
CA ILE A 64 5.00 3.75 4.64
C ILE A 64 5.90 3.83 3.39
N ALA A 65 6.37 5.03 3.02
CA ALA A 65 7.37 5.18 1.96
C ALA A 65 8.72 4.58 2.37
N GLU A 66 9.15 4.78 3.62
CA GLU A 66 10.38 4.18 4.14
C GLU A 66 10.25 2.66 4.33
N TYR A 67 9.11 2.18 4.81
CA TYR A 67 8.80 0.74 4.81
C TYR A 67 8.85 0.17 3.39
N SER A 68 8.22 0.84 2.42
CA SER A 68 8.21 0.38 1.02
C SER A 68 9.60 0.34 0.40
N ARG A 69 10.48 1.28 0.76
CA ARG A 69 11.89 1.28 0.32
C ARG A 69 12.60 0.01 0.79
N ARG A 70 12.39 -0.38 2.05
CA ARG A 70 13.07 -1.54 2.66
C ARG A 70 12.50 -2.88 2.17
N HIS A 71 11.18 -2.97 2.03
CA HIS A 71 10.50 -4.23 1.69
C HIS A 71 10.31 -4.47 0.19
N TYR A 72 10.21 -3.41 -0.61
CA TYR A 72 9.85 -3.50 -2.03
C TYR A 72 10.83 -2.74 -2.95
N GLY A 73 11.83 -2.05 -2.40
CA GLY A 73 12.80 -1.27 -3.17
C GLY A 73 12.24 0.06 -3.70
N GLU A 74 11.04 0.46 -3.27
CA GLU A 74 10.32 1.61 -3.81
C GLU A 74 10.08 2.65 -2.71
N SER A 75 10.75 3.81 -2.79
CA SER A 75 10.57 4.90 -1.82
C SER A 75 9.34 5.76 -2.15
N THR A 76 8.16 5.15 -2.07
CA THR A 76 6.88 5.81 -2.30
C THR A 76 5.79 5.29 -1.37
N TRP A 77 4.84 6.17 -1.03
CA TRP A 77 3.62 5.82 -0.32
C TRP A 77 2.45 5.55 -1.28
N GLU A 78 2.61 5.90 -2.55
CA GLU A 78 1.57 5.79 -3.57
C GLU A 78 1.35 4.33 -3.94
N LEU A 79 0.08 3.95 -4.04
CA LEU A 79 -0.35 2.65 -4.48
C LEU A 79 -1.00 2.78 -5.86
N ASP A 80 -0.47 2.04 -6.81
CA ASP A 80 -1.16 1.66 -8.04
C ASP A 80 -1.74 0.24 -7.83
N PRO A 81 -3.05 0.10 -7.57
CA PRO A 81 -3.64 -1.18 -7.21
C PRO A 81 -3.55 -2.20 -8.35
N GLN A 82 -2.94 -3.35 -8.06
CA GLN A 82 -2.90 -4.52 -8.94
C GLN A 82 -3.59 -5.74 -8.31
N ALA A 83 -4.00 -5.61 -7.05
CA ALA A 83 -4.66 -6.66 -6.27
C ALA A 83 -5.62 -6.09 -5.21
N ILE A 84 -6.57 -6.92 -4.78
CA ILE A 84 -7.36 -6.72 -3.57
C ILE A 84 -7.12 -7.92 -2.65
N VAL A 85 -6.86 -7.66 -1.37
CA VAL A 85 -6.66 -8.72 -0.36
C VAL A 85 -7.73 -8.60 0.72
N LEU A 86 -8.41 -9.71 0.96
CA LEU A 86 -9.47 -9.82 1.97
C LEU A 86 -8.92 -10.47 3.26
N HIS A 87 -9.35 -9.92 4.39
CA HIS A 87 -8.94 -10.29 5.73
C HIS A 87 -10.17 -10.49 6.64
N TYR A 88 -9.97 -11.07 7.81
CA TYR A 88 -10.87 -10.84 8.95
C TYR A 88 -10.11 -10.25 10.14
N THR A 89 -10.82 -9.51 10.99
CA THR A 89 -10.17 -8.62 11.98
C THR A 89 -9.72 -9.30 13.28
N VAL A 90 -10.16 -10.53 13.56
CA VAL A 90 -10.02 -11.18 14.87
C VAL A 90 -10.72 -10.36 15.97
N SER A 91 -11.79 -9.66 15.60
CA SER A 91 -12.52 -8.74 16.49
C SER A 91 -14.02 -8.82 16.22
N SER A 92 -14.83 -8.63 17.27
CA SER A 92 -16.29 -8.57 17.16
C SER A 92 -16.80 -7.22 16.65
N GLY A 93 -15.94 -6.20 16.60
CA GLY A 93 -16.23 -4.85 16.13
C GLY A 93 -15.03 -4.19 15.46
N PHE A 94 -15.12 -2.88 15.25
CA PHE A 94 -14.08 -2.10 14.59
C PHE A 94 -12.68 -2.25 15.25
N PRO A 95 -11.64 -2.65 14.50
CA PRO A 95 -10.30 -2.91 15.03
C PRO A 95 -9.49 -1.60 15.17
N TRP A 96 -9.58 -0.94 16.32
CA TRP A 96 -8.91 0.35 16.56
C TRP A 96 -7.39 0.33 16.37
N ASN A 97 -6.75 -0.82 16.55
CA ASN A 97 -5.32 -1.02 16.30
C ASN A 97 -4.93 -0.68 14.84
N LEU A 98 -5.83 -0.82 13.87
CA LEU A 98 -5.58 -0.44 12.47
C LEU A 98 -5.45 1.08 12.27
N VAL A 99 -5.80 1.88 13.27
CA VAL A 99 -5.74 3.35 13.23
C VAL A 99 -4.70 3.89 14.22
N THR A 100 -4.55 3.27 15.38
CA THR A 100 -3.80 3.83 16.51
C THR A 100 -2.37 3.32 16.64
N THR A 101 -2.03 2.17 16.05
CA THR A 101 -0.69 1.58 16.19
C THR A 101 0.36 2.40 15.42
N LYS A 102 1.50 2.67 16.08
CA LYS A 102 2.65 3.36 15.50
C LYS A 102 3.67 2.39 14.91
N ASP A 103 3.79 1.20 15.50
CA ASP A 103 4.63 0.10 15.05
C ASP A 103 3.86 -1.21 15.06
N PHE A 104 4.41 -2.21 14.39
CA PHE A 104 4.00 -3.60 14.48
C PHE A 104 5.23 -4.50 14.35
N ALA A 105 5.38 -5.43 15.30
CA ALA A 105 6.51 -6.33 15.41
C ALA A 105 7.89 -5.62 15.43
N GLY A 106 7.98 -4.48 16.14
CA GLY A 106 9.22 -3.72 16.28
C GLY A 106 9.59 -2.84 15.08
N GLU A 107 8.67 -2.69 14.13
CA GLU A 107 8.90 -1.96 12.88
C GLU A 107 7.78 -0.96 12.59
N THR A 108 8.13 0.21 12.08
CA THR A 108 7.19 1.25 11.63
C THR A 108 6.92 1.14 10.11
N PRO A 109 5.73 1.56 9.64
CA PRO A 109 4.57 2.02 10.41
C PRO A 109 3.80 0.85 11.05
N GLY A 110 2.88 1.12 11.97
CA GLY A 110 1.96 0.11 12.52
C GLY A 110 1.01 -0.47 11.47
N LEU A 111 0.13 -1.39 11.89
CA LEU A 111 -0.82 -2.03 10.97
C LEU A 111 -1.85 -1.04 10.43
N ALA A 112 -2.15 -1.12 9.14
CA ALA A 112 -3.28 -0.43 8.55
C ALA A 112 -3.78 -1.15 7.30
N VAL A 113 -5.04 -0.92 6.98
CA VAL A 113 -5.70 -1.32 5.73
C VAL A 113 -6.38 -0.11 5.13
N GLN A 114 -6.89 -0.22 3.91
CA GLN A 114 -7.64 0.87 3.29
C GLN A 114 -9.09 0.86 3.77
N TYR A 115 -9.71 -0.31 3.91
CA TYR A 115 -11.13 -0.41 4.29
C TYR A 115 -11.40 -1.42 5.40
N VAL A 116 -12.37 -1.09 6.26
CA VAL A 116 -12.97 -2.01 7.22
C VAL A 116 -14.47 -2.11 6.94
N VAL A 117 -15.01 -3.32 6.90
CA VAL A 117 -16.43 -3.61 6.72
C VAL A 117 -17.00 -4.21 8.00
N ASP A 118 -18.04 -3.56 8.55
CA ASP A 118 -18.75 -4.00 9.75
C ASP A 118 -20.26 -3.98 9.48
N GLY A 119 -20.83 -5.15 9.20
CA GLY A 119 -22.20 -5.27 8.71
C GLY A 119 -22.37 -4.50 7.39
N LYS A 120 -23.25 -3.50 7.40
CA LYS A 120 -23.53 -2.63 6.24
C LYS A 120 -22.64 -1.39 6.17
N GLN A 121 -21.81 -1.15 7.18
CA GLN A 121 -20.97 0.03 7.24
C GLN A 121 -19.60 -0.25 6.64
N VAL A 122 -19.14 0.65 5.77
CA VAL A 122 -17.76 0.68 5.29
C VAL A 122 -17.04 1.88 5.91
N TRP A 123 -15.86 1.64 6.45
CA TRP A 123 -14.94 2.67 6.95
C TRP A 123 -13.71 2.71 6.07
N GLN A 124 -13.38 3.88 5.55
CA GLN A 124 -12.13 4.13 4.83
C GLN A 124 -11.10 4.67 5.82
N ILE A 125 -10.07 3.87 6.07
CA ILE A 125 -8.98 4.17 6.99
C ILE A 125 -7.83 4.88 6.28
N LEU A 126 -7.57 4.48 5.03
CA LEU A 126 -6.62 5.09 4.11
C LEU A 126 -7.27 5.20 2.72
N PRO A 127 -6.94 6.21 1.90
CA PRO A 127 -7.30 6.23 0.49
C PRO A 127 -6.84 4.98 -0.26
N ALA A 128 -7.61 4.54 -1.25
CA ALA A 128 -7.27 3.35 -2.05
C ALA A 128 -5.94 3.44 -2.81
N ASN A 129 -5.45 4.65 -3.08
CA ASN A 129 -4.17 4.90 -3.74
C ASN A 129 -3.02 5.18 -2.75
N VAL A 130 -3.21 4.90 -1.45
CA VAL A 130 -2.17 4.98 -0.44
C VAL A 130 -1.86 3.56 0.02
N ARG A 131 -0.57 3.18 0.01
CA ARG A 131 -0.11 1.89 0.51
C ARG A 131 -0.49 1.73 1.98
N SER A 132 -0.91 0.54 2.35
CA SER A 132 -1.17 0.17 3.74
C SER A 132 -0.09 -0.78 4.26
N ARG A 133 -0.21 -1.27 5.50
CA ARG A 133 0.59 -2.38 6.03
C ARG A 133 -0.37 -3.45 6.56
N GLY A 134 -1.10 -4.07 5.63
CA GLY A 134 -2.20 -5.00 5.90
C GLY A 134 -1.87 -6.45 5.54
N ALA A 135 -1.12 -6.65 4.47
CA ALA A 135 -0.68 -7.96 4.00
C ALA A 135 0.80 -7.88 3.65
N TYR A 136 1.64 -8.40 4.55
CA TYR A 136 3.07 -8.52 4.31
C TYR A 136 3.33 -9.23 2.96
N GLY A 137 4.36 -8.80 2.24
CA GLY A 137 4.66 -9.32 0.90
C GLY A 137 3.87 -8.71 -0.26
N ILE A 138 2.78 -7.94 -0.05
CA ILE A 138 2.01 -7.38 -1.19
C ILE A 138 1.48 -5.95 -0.97
N ASN A 139 1.86 -5.28 0.13
CA ASN A 139 1.37 -3.93 0.43
C ASN A 139 1.66 -2.89 -0.67
N HIS A 140 2.66 -3.12 -1.51
CA HIS A 140 3.00 -2.27 -2.65
C HIS A 140 2.05 -2.40 -3.86
N ARG A 141 1.15 -3.39 -3.86
CA ARG A 141 0.24 -3.70 -4.97
C ARG A 141 -1.22 -3.91 -4.55
N ALA A 142 -1.49 -4.11 -3.26
CA ALA A 142 -2.81 -4.49 -2.78
C ALA A 142 -3.58 -3.39 -2.06
N ILE A 143 -4.88 -3.29 -2.39
CA ILE A 143 -5.88 -2.72 -1.50
C ILE A 143 -6.28 -3.80 -0.48
N ASN A 144 -6.10 -3.52 0.81
CA ASN A 144 -6.47 -4.41 1.90
C ASN A 144 -7.85 -4.04 2.47
N ILE A 145 -8.71 -5.05 2.63
CA ILE A 145 -10.06 -4.93 3.18
C ILE A 145 -10.21 -5.90 4.36
N GLU A 146 -10.58 -5.35 5.50
CA GLU A 146 -10.82 -6.08 6.75
C GLU A 146 -12.32 -6.32 6.97
N LEU A 147 -12.72 -7.58 7.08
CA LEU A 147 -14.10 -7.96 7.37
C LEU A 147 -14.23 -8.24 8.87
N VAL A 148 -15.06 -7.46 9.57
CA VAL A 148 -15.21 -7.61 11.03
C VAL A 148 -15.77 -8.99 11.37
N ALA A 149 -14.94 -9.81 12.00
CA ALA A 149 -15.26 -11.15 12.50
C ALA A 149 -14.15 -11.67 13.44
N LEU A 150 -14.51 -12.56 14.36
CA LEU A 150 -13.56 -13.21 15.27
C LEU A 150 -12.67 -14.24 14.58
N HIS A 151 -13.23 -14.97 13.61
CA HIS A 151 -12.56 -16.03 12.85
C HIS A 151 -13.40 -16.40 11.62
N ALA A 152 -12.89 -17.26 10.75
CA ALA A 152 -13.56 -17.65 9.50
C ALA A 152 -15.01 -18.17 9.69
N ALA A 153 -15.25 -19.04 10.69
CA ALA A 153 -16.59 -19.55 10.97
C ALA A 153 -17.58 -18.50 11.53
N ASP A 154 -17.08 -17.44 12.16
CA ASP A 154 -17.89 -16.29 12.58
C ASP A 154 -18.23 -15.44 11.36
N LEU A 155 -17.24 -15.14 10.51
CA LEU A 155 -17.45 -14.41 9.27
C LEU A 155 -18.50 -15.08 8.37
N ALA A 156 -18.48 -16.41 8.27
CA ALA A 156 -19.46 -17.18 7.51
C ALA A 156 -20.93 -16.93 7.94
N LYS A 157 -21.15 -16.54 9.20
CA LYS A 157 -22.49 -16.22 9.75
C LYS A 157 -22.86 -14.74 9.56
N ARG A 158 -21.90 -13.87 9.27
CA ARG A 158 -22.07 -12.42 9.11
C ARG A 158 -22.45 -12.04 7.69
N LYS A 159 -23.68 -12.39 7.31
CA LYS A 159 -24.23 -12.19 5.95
C LYS A 159 -24.08 -10.75 5.45
N ASP A 160 -24.38 -9.77 6.30
CA ASP A 160 -24.26 -8.35 5.93
C ASP A 160 -22.81 -7.92 5.68
N THR A 161 -21.87 -8.38 6.52
CA THR A 161 -20.43 -8.12 6.33
C THR A 161 -19.93 -8.74 5.03
N LEU A 162 -20.29 -9.99 4.75
CA LEU A 162 -19.92 -10.68 3.51
C LEU A 162 -20.50 -9.98 2.27
N ALA A 163 -21.79 -9.62 2.30
CA ALA A 163 -22.45 -8.95 1.18
C ALA A 163 -21.86 -7.56 0.92
N THR A 164 -21.62 -6.78 1.97
CA THR A 164 -21.01 -5.44 1.86
C THR A 164 -19.57 -5.54 1.41
N GLY A 165 -18.81 -6.51 1.93
CA GLY A 165 -17.43 -6.80 1.52
C GLY A 165 -17.33 -7.19 0.04
N ALA A 166 -18.22 -8.06 -0.43
CA ALA A 166 -18.29 -8.43 -1.84
C ALA A 166 -18.62 -7.23 -2.75
N ARG A 167 -19.59 -6.41 -2.35
CA ARG A 167 -19.97 -5.20 -3.09
C ARG A 167 -18.85 -4.17 -3.15
N LEU A 168 -18.14 -3.96 -2.03
CA LEU A 168 -16.97 -3.08 -1.97
C LEU A 168 -15.84 -3.60 -2.87
N THR A 169 -15.54 -4.89 -2.78
CA THR A 169 -14.51 -5.55 -3.59
C THR A 169 -14.81 -5.41 -5.08
N TRP A 170 -16.06 -5.69 -5.48
CA TRP A 170 -16.52 -5.48 -6.86
C TRP A 170 -16.36 -4.02 -7.29
N CYS A 171 -16.82 -3.06 -6.47
CA CYS A 171 -16.75 -1.63 -6.80
C CYS A 171 -15.30 -1.16 -7.06
N LEU A 172 -14.38 -1.59 -6.20
CA LEU A 172 -12.96 -1.29 -6.34
C LEU A 172 -12.36 -1.98 -7.57
N ALA A 173 -12.72 -3.25 -7.81
CA ALA A 173 -12.25 -3.98 -8.97
C ALA A 173 -12.72 -3.32 -10.28
N GLU A 174 -13.96 -2.84 -10.36
CA GLU A 174 -14.45 -2.11 -11.53
C GLU A 174 -13.72 -0.78 -11.72
N HIS A 175 -13.53 0.00 -10.66
CA HIS A 175 -12.85 1.28 -10.72
C HIS A 175 -11.39 1.15 -11.19
N TYR A 176 -10.67 0.13 -10.71
CA TYR A 176 -9.26 -0.10 -11.05
C TYR A 176 -9.04 -1.10 -12.19
N GLY A 177 -10.11 -1.58 -12.86
CA GLY A 177 -10.00 -2.56 -13.96
C GLY A 177 -9.44 -3.92 -13.55
N LEU A 178 -9.63 -4.34 -12.30
CA LEU A 178 -9.09 -5.59 -11.76
C LEU A 178 -9.99 -6.79 -12.10
N LYS A 179 -9.34 -7.91 -12.43
CA LYS A 179 -9.99 -9.20 -12.68
C LYS A 179 -10.27 -9.93 -11.37
N ASP A 180 -11.18 -10.89 -11.41
CA ASP A 180 -11.48 -11.73 -10.22
C ASP A 180 -10.25 -12.55 -9.78
N SER A 181 -9.35 -12.87 -10.70
CA SER A 181 -8.07 -13.51 -10.43
C SER A 181 -7.07 -12.62 -9.67
N GLN A 182 -7.38 -11.33 -9.49
CA GLN A 182 -6.59 -10.37 -8.71
C GLN A 182 -7.20 -10.09 -7.33
N VAL A 183 -8.22 -10.87 -6.93
CA VAL A 183 -8.82 -10.84 -5.59
C VAL A 183 -8.35 -12.06 -4.80
N PHE A 184 -7.53 -11.80 -3.79
CA PHE A 184 -6.84 -12.81 -2.99
C PHE A 184 -7.33 -12.80 -1.54
N SER A 185 -7.18 -13.94 -0.88
CA SER A 185 -7.19 -14.04 0.57
C SER A 185 -5.83 -13.67 1.15
N HIS A 186 -5.78 -13.26 2.41
CA HIS A 186 -4.51 -13.16 3.12
C HIS A 186 -3.78 -14.51 3.20
N GLN A 187 -4.52 -15.62 3.29
CA GLN A 187 -3.99 -16.97 3.18
C GLN A 187 -3.22 -17.19 1.86
N ASP A 188 -3.78 -16.77 0.71
CA ASP A 188 -3.09 -16.86 -0.60
C ASP A 188 -1.77 -16.07 -0.58
N VAL A 189 -1.79 -14.84 -0.06
CA VAL A 189 -0.62 -13.97 0.03
C VAL A 189 0.44 -14.57 0.95
N SER A 190 0.01 -15.14 2.08
CA SER A 190 0.91 -15.68 3.11
C SER A 190 1.74 -16.87 2.67
N SER A 191 1.40 -17.50 1.54
CA SER A 191 2.23 -18.56 0.96
C SER A 191 3.49 -18.03 0.29
N MET A 192 3.57 -16.71 0.03
CA MET A 192 4.65 -16.06 -0.72
C MET A 192 4.99 -16.78 -2.04
N ASP A 193 3.99 -17.41 -2.66
CA ASP A 193 4.14 -18.17 -3.90
C ASP A 193 3.73 -17.30 -5.09
N THR A 194 4.71 -16.93 -5.91
CA THR A 194 4.49 -16.10 -7.11
C THR A 194 3.66 -16.80 -8.18
N LYS A 195 3.51 -18.12 -8.15
CA LYS A 195 2.59 -18.83 -9.05
C LYS A 195 1.13 -18.64 -8.64
N ARG A 196 0.90 -18.43 -7.33
CA ARG A 196 -0.44 -18.22 -6.76
C ARG A 196 -0.81 -16.74 -6.73
N VAL A 197 0.12 -15.90 -6.30
CA VAL A 197 -0.05 -14.45 -6.19
C VAL A 197 1.16 -13.79 -6.87
N PRO A 198 1.05 -13.43 -8.17
CA PRO A 198 2.21 -12.97 -8.97
C PRO A 198 2.94 -11.73 -8.45
N TYR A 199 2.31 -11.00 -7.53
CA TYR A 199 2.80 -9.74 -6.99
C TYR A 199 3.47 -9.86 -5.62
N VAL A 200 3.58 -11.06 -5.04
CA VAL A 200 4.26 -11.21 -3.75
C VAL A 200 5.76 -10.93 -3.90
N LEU A 201 6.26 -10.04 -3.05
CA LEU A 201 7.64 -9.62 -2.98
C LEU A 201 7.92 -9.16 -1.57
N ASP A 202 9.01 -9.62 -0.98
CA ASP A 202 9.61 -8.98 0.17
C ASP A 202 11.13 -9.07 0.09
N LEU A 203 11.84 -7.96 0.23
CA LEU A 203 13.30 -7.93 0.12
C LEU A 203 14.02 -8.33 1.42
N LEU A 204 13.32 -8.46 2.55
CA LEU A 204 13.95 -8.73 3.85
C LEU A 204 13.84 -10.19 4.29
N ASP A 205 12.65 -10.78 4.29
CA ASP A 205 12.46 -12.16 4.78
C ASP A 205 11.87 -13.10 3.72
N ASN A 206 11.07 -12.60 2.76
CA ASN A 206 10.53 -13.35 1.61
C ASN A 206 10.03 -14.79 1.89
N LYS A 207 9.57 -15.06 3.10
CA LYS A 207 9.16 -16.39 3.56
C LYS A 207 7.66 -16.47 3.81
N PRO A 208 7.07 -17.66 3.62
CA PRO A 208 5.69 -17.88 4.00
C PRO A 208 5.46 -17.58 5.48
N TYR A 209 4.32 -16.96 5.80
CA TYR A 209 3.95 -16.56 7.16
C TYR A 209 2.50 -16.99 7.43
N HIS A 210 2.31 -18.24 7.81
CA HIS A 210 1.01 -18.92 7.92
C HIS A 210 -0.19 -18.03 8.35
N LYS A 211 -1.12 -17.81 7.41
CA LYS A 211 -2.44 -17.20 7.62
C LYS A 211 -3.56 -18.10 7.13
N ILE A 212 -4.75 -17.92 7.69
CA ILE A 212 -5.96 -18.68 7.32
C ILE A 212 -7.14 -17.76 6.97
N ASP A 213 -6.96 -16.44 7.03
CA ASP A 213 -8.00 -15.45 6.77
C ASP A 213 -8.15 -15.11 5.28
N PRO A 214 -9.39 -14.81 4.81
CA PRO A 214 -10.64 -14.84 5.56
C PRO A 214 -11.26 -16.26 5.62
N GLY A 215 -10.57 -17.27 5.09
CA GLY A 215 -11.01 -18.66 4.95
C GLY A 215 -11.56 -18.97 3.56
N GLU A 216 -11.21 -20.14 3.02
CA GLU A 216 -11.54 -20.55 1.64
C GLU A 216 -13.05 -20.51 1.35
N GLY A 217 -13.89 -21.01 2.27
CA GLY A 217 -15.35 -20.98 2.13
C GLY A 217 -15.93 -19.56 2.07
N ASN A 218 -15.34 -18.62 2.79
CA ASN A 218 -15.74 -17.21 2.74
C ASN A 218 -15.30 -16.57 1.41
N MET A 219 -14.11 -16.91 0.91
CA MET A 219 -13.68 -16.45 -0.42
C MET A 219 -14.58 -16.96 -1.53
N LEU A 220 -14.98 -18.25 -1.51
CA LEU A 220 -15.94 -18.81 -2.46
C LEU A 220 -17.27 -18.06 -2.42
N THR A 221 -17.77 -17.78 -1.21
CA THR A 221 -19.02 -17.03 -1.00
C THR A 221 -18.92 -15.62 -1.59
N ILE A 222 -17.84 -14.89 -1.31
CA ILE A 222 -17.62 -13.52 -1.81
C ILE A 222 -17.51 -13.52 -3.34
N ARG A 223 -16.74 -14.45 -3.92
CA ARG A 223 -16.61 -14.56 -5.38
C ARG A 223 -17.95 -14.84 -6.05
N ALA A 224 -18.77 -15.72 -5.48
CA ALA A 224 -20.12 -15.97 -5.99
C ALA A 224 -21.02 -14.72 -5.91
N MET A 225 -20.90 -13.92 -4.85
CA MET A 225 -21.63 -12.64 -4.74
C MET A 225 -21.14 -11.62 -5.77
N ILE A 226 -19.83 -11.49 -6.00
CA ILE A 226 -19.25 -10.62 -7.02
C ILE A 226 -19.74 -11.03 -8.42
N ALA A 227 -19.74 -12.33 -8.74
CA ALA A 227 -20.22 -12.83 -10.02
C ALA A 227 -21.69 -12.44 -10.27
N LYS A 228 -22.55 -12.52 -9.24
CA LYS A 228 -23.94 -12.09 -9.34
C LYS A 228 -24.08 -10.58 -9.57
N LEU A 229 -23.27 -9.75 -8.91
CA LEU A 229 -23.24 -8.30 -9.13
C LEU A 229 -22.85 -7.95 -10.57
N ARG A 230 -21.92 -8.72 -11.16
CA ARG A 230 -21.50 -8.54 -12.56
C ARG A 230 -22.58 -8.97 -13.56
N ALA A 231 -23.29 -10.06 -13.30
CA ALA A 231 -24.34 -10.59 -14.17
C ALA A 231 -25.65 -9.77 -14.15
N GLY A 232 -25.87 -8.96 -13.11
CA GLY A 232 -27.04 -8.07 -12.99
C GLY A 232 -26.88 -6.71 -13.66
N ARG A 233 -25.83 -6.51 -14.45
CA ARG A 233 -25.59 -5.33 -15.30
C ARG A 233 -25.82 -5.70 -16.76
#